data_AF-A0A1H2BR97-F1
#
_entry.id   AF-A0A1H2BR97-F1
#
_cell.length_a   1.000
_cell.length_b   1.000
_cell.length_c   1.000
_cell.angle_alpha   90.00
_cell.angle_beta   90.00
_cell.angle_gamma   90.00
#
_symmetry.space_group_name_H-M   'P 1'
#
loop_
_entity.id
_entity.type
_entity.pdbx_description
1 polymer ?
#
loop_
_entity_poly.entity_id
_entity_poly.type
_entity_poly.pdbx_seq_one_letter_code
_entity_poly.pdbx_strand_id
1 'polypeptide(L)'
;MQYFVVMIDYGRRGREAIVDPEITRREVISRVASGEYKNISFIHEIADSAVDDITAEILAEAALPDISATEVDLQASRFDHARDLRKHETV
;
A
#
# COMPACT_ATOMS: atom_id res chain seq x y z
N MET A 1 5.95 20.95 -0.50
CA MET A 1 4.98 20.18 0.33
C MET A 1 4.32 19.19 -0.60
N GLN A 2 4.31 17.90 -0.26
CA GLN A 2 3.86 16.82 -1.15
C GLN A 2 2.54 16.25 -0.62
N TYR A 3 1.54 16.10 -1.49
CA TYR A 3 0.26 15.50 -1.12
C TYR A 3 -0.43 14.87 -2.32
N PHE A 4 -1.43 14.04 -2.04
CA PHE A 4 -2.17 13.32 -3.06
C PHE A 4 -3.61 13.79 -3.13
N VAL A 5 -4.15 13.83 -4.34
CA VAL A 5 -5.56 14.10 -4.60
C VAL A 5 -6.15 12.88 -5.28
N VAL A 6 -7.07 12.21 -4.60
CA VAL A 6 -7.81 11.08 -5.15
C VAL A 6 -9.19 11.56 -5.55
N MET A 7 -9.51 11.49 -6.83
CA MET A 7 -10.81 11.89 -7.34
C MET A 7 -11.71 10.68 -7.54
N ILE A 8 -12.84 10.65 -6.83
CA ILE A 8 -13.84 9.59 -6.91
C ILE A 8 -15.04 10.07 -7.73
N ASP A 9 -15.47 9.26 -8.69
CA ASP A 9 -16.67 9.52 -9.50
C ASP A 9 -17.87 8.70 -8.97
N TYR A 10 -18.88 9.39 -8.46
CA TYR A 10 -20.16 8.80 -8.04
C TYR A 10 -21.26 8.93 -9.11
N GLY A 11 -20.89 9.24 -10.36
CA GLY A 11 -21.78 9.42 -11.48
C GLY A 11 -22.71 10.60 -11.30
N ARG A 12 -24.02 10.35 -11.26
CA ARG A 12 -25.06 11.40 -11.13
C ARG A 12 -24.99 12.18 -9.81
N ARG A 13 -24.29 11.63 -8.81
CA ARG A 13 -24.08 12.28 -7.51
C ARG A 13 -22.91 13.28 -7.52
N GLY A 14 -22.17 13.36 -8.62
CA GLY A 14 -20.99 14.22 -8.76
C GLY A 14 -19.69 13.51 -8.44
N ARG A 15 -18.63 14.31 -8.32
CA ARG A 15 -17.27 13.84 -8.04
C ARG A 15 -16.78 14.41 -6.72
N GLU A 16 -15.99 13.62 -6.01
CA GLU A 16 -15.39 14.00 -4.72
C GLU A 16 -13.87 14.01 -4.85
N ALA A 17 -13.26 15.11 -4.39
CA ALA A 17 -11.82 15.24 -4.26
C ALA A 17 -11.44 14.93 -2.82
N ILE A 18 -10.80 13.79 -2.59
CA ILE A 18 -10.20 13.45 -1.29
C ILE A 18 -8.79 14.02 -1.29
N VAL A 19 -8.53 14.97 -0.39
CA VAL A 19 -7.25 15.66 -0.23
C VAL A 19 -6.80 15.51 1.21
N ASP A 20 -5.71 14.79 1.41
CA ASP A 20 -5.09 14.63 2.72
C ASP A 20 -3.58 14.90 2.58
N PRO A 21 -3.06 16.01 3.15
CA PRO A 21 -1.64 16.32 3.10
C PRO A 21 -0.75 15.38 3.91
N GLU A 22 -1.32 14.57 4.80
CA GLU A 22 -0.57 13.72 5.73
C GLU A 22 -0.43 12.27 5.23
N ILE A 23 -1.23 11.85 4.24
CA ILE A 23 -1.13 10.48 3.70
C ILE A 23 0.08 10.32 2.78
N THR A 24 0.72 9.16 2.90
CA THR A 24 1.84 8.77 2.05
C THR A 24 1.38 8.00 0.82
N ARG A 25 2.22 7.93 -0.23
CA ARG A 25 1.97 7.12 -1.43
C ARG A 25 1.60 5.67 -1.10
N ARG A 26 2.32 5.06 -0.16
CA ARG A 26 2.06 3.68 0.31
C ARG A 26 0.67 3.54 0.92
N GLU A 27 0.22 4.56 1.65
CA GLU A 27 -1.11 4.54 2.24
C GLU A 27 -2.21 4.73 1.20
N VAL A 28 -1.99 5.59 0.19
CA VAL A 28 -2.87 5.69 -0.98
C VAL A 28 -2.99 4.33 -1.67
N ILE A 29 -1.87 3.65 -1.94
CA ILE A 29 -1.85 2.30 -2.53
C ILE A 29 -2.64 1.31 -1.68
N SER A 30 -2.42 1.30 -0.36
CA SER A 30 -3.15 0.44 0.57
C SER A 30 -4.66 0.65 0.53
N ARG A 31 -5.12 1.91 0.49
CA ARG A 31 -6.55 2.25 0.39
C ARG A 31 -7.17 1.94 -0.97
N VAL A 32 -6.38 2.01 -2.04
CA VAL A 32 -6.80 1.55 -3.37
C VAL A 32 -6.92 0.02 -3.38
N ALA A 33 -5.92 -0.69 -2.87
CA ALA A 33 -5.89 -2.15 -2.82
C ALA A 33 -6.99 -2.74 -1.92
N SER A 34 -7.29 -2.07 -0.80
CA SER A 34 -8.39 -2.46 0.11
C SER A 34 -9.78 -2.20 -0.48
N GLY A 35 -9.86 -1.40 -1.56
CA GLY A 35 -11.13 -1.00 -2.18
C GLY A 35 -11.89 0.07 -1.39
N GLU A 36 -11.22 0.79 -0.49
CA GLU A 36 -11.77 1.98 0.18
C GLU A 36 -12.12 3.06 -0.86
N TYR A 37 -11.21 3.29 -1.81
CA TYR A 37 -11.45 4.15 -2.96
C TYR A 37 -12.09 3.36 -4.11
N LYS A 38 -13.36 3.66 -4.40
CA LYS A 38 -14.11 3.04 -5.49
C LYS A 38 -14.31 4.05 -6.62
N ASN A 39 -14.39 3.57 -7.87
CA ASN A 39 -14.63 4.41 -9.05
C ASN A 39 -13.66 5.60 -9.15
N ILE A 40 -12.38 5.32 -8.96
CA ILE A 40 -11.32 6.31 -9.04
C ILE A 40 -11.28 6.87 -10.47
N SER A 41 -11.41 8.19 -10.59
CA SER A 41 -11.28 8.90 -11.86
C SER A 41 -9.83 9.22 -12.17
N PHE A 42 -9.08 9.73 -11.19
CA PHE A 42 -7.64 9.96 -11.28
C PHE A 42 -7.02 10.13 -9.88
N ILE A 43 -5.70 9.97 -9.81
CA ILE A 43 -4.86 10.20 -8.64
C ILE A 43 -3.73 11.12 -9.07
N HIS A 44 -3.71 12.32 -8.51
CA HIS A 44 -2.64 13.28 -8.74
C HIS A 44 -1.70 13.35 -7.54
N GLU A 45 -0.42 13.34 -7.83
CA GLU A 45 0.63 13.73 -6.90
C GLU A 45 0.95 15.21 -7.12
N ILE A 46 0.93 15.98 -6.04
CA ILE A 46 1.25 17.40 -6.07
C ILE A 46 2.51 17.60 -5.27
N ALA A 47 3.59 17.96 -5.97
CA ALA A 47 4.90 18.21 -5.39
C ALA A 47 5.34 19.63 -5.75
N ASP A 48 5.38 20.51 -4.75
CA ASP A 48 5.77 21.92 -4.86
C ASP A 48 4.93 22.72 -5.86
N SER A 49 5.31 22.75 -7.14
CA SER A 49 4.58 23.44 -8.22
C SER A 49 4.26 22.53 -9.41
N ALA A 50 4.51 21.24 -9.27
CA ALA A 50 4.20 20.22 -10.26
C ALA A 50 2.95 19.43 -9.84
N VAL A 51 2.22 18.97 -10.86
CA VAL A 51 1.07 18.06 -10.72
C VAL A 51 1.33 16.91 -11.68
N ASP A 52 1.50 15.73 -11.11
CA ASP A 52 1.77 14.50 -11.86
C ASP A 52 0.59 13.54 -11.76
N ASP A 53 0.16 12.99 -12.90
CA ASP A 53 -0.85 11.94 -12.93
C ASP A 53 -0.19 10.57 -12.73
N ILE A 54 -0.32 10.05 -11.52
CA ILE A 54 0.26 8.77 -11.10
C ILE A 54 -0.80 7.66 -11.02
N THR A 55 -1.98 7.87 -11.60
CA THR A 55 -3.11 6.92 -11.52
C THR A 55 -2.69 5.52 -11.97
N ALA A 56 -2.03 5.42 -13.12
CA ALA A 56 -1.61 4.14 -13.69
C ALA A 56 -0.59 3.42 -12.79
N GLU A 57 0.35 4.17 -12.20
CA GLU A 57 1.38 3.60 -11.32
C GLU A 57 0.76 3.05 -10.04
N ILE A 58 -0.12 3.83 -9.40
CA ILE A 58 -0.77 3.42 -8.15
C ILE A 58 -1.68 2.22 -8.38
N LEU A 59 -2.45 2.18 -9.48
CA LEU A 59 -3.29 1.03 -9.80
C LEU A 59 -2.48 -0.22 -10.10
N ALA A 60 -1.33 -0.08 -10.77
CA ALA A 60 -0.43 -1.20 -11.03
C ALA A 60 0.20 -1.74 -9.73
N GLU A 61 0.67 -0.86 -8.84
CA GLU A 61 1.21 -1.23 -7.54
C GLU A 61 0.15 -1.87 -6.64
N ALA A 62 -1.08 -1.33 -6.61
CA ALA A 62 -2.18 -1.85 -5.81
C ALA A 62 -2.71 -3.21 -6.31
N ALA A 63 -2.46 -3.55 -7.58
CA ALA A 63 -2.82 -4.85 -8.15
C ALA A 63 -1.83 -5.96 -7.77
N LEU A 64 -0.65 -5.61 -7.24
CA LEU A 64 0.29 -6.61 -6.73
C LEU A 64 -0.29 -7.25 -5.46
N PRO A 65 -0.15 -8.57 -5.29
CA PRO A 65 -0.52 -9.21 -4.04
C PRO A 65 0.28 -8.56 -2.91
N ASP A 66 -0.42 -8.18 -1.84
CA ASP A 66 0.21 -7.62 -0.65
C ASP A 66 1.12 -8.68 -0.01
N ILE A 67 2.40 -8.64 -0.35
CA ILE A 67 3.43 -9.40 0.37
C ILE A 67 3.68 -8.60 1.64
N SER A 68 2.84 -8.82 2.64
CA SER A 68 3.00 -8.14 3.92
C SER A 68 4.44 -8.40 4.40
N ALA A 69 5.21 -7.34 4.63
CA ALA A 69 6.59 -7.46 5.14
C ALA A 69 6.63 -8.13 6.55
N THR A 70 5.46 -8.31 7.17
CA THR A 70 5.24 -9.12 8.38
C THR A 70 5.43 -10.62 8.17
N GLU A 71 5.42 -11.11 6.93
CA GLU A 71 5.67 -12.50 6.56
C GLU A 71 7.07 -12.68 5.96
N VAL A 72 8.10 -12.04 6.56
CA VAL A 72 9.44 -12.64 6.46
C VAL A 72 9.32 -14.00 7.15
N ASP A 73 9.24 -15.07 6.37
CA ASP A 73 9.08 -16.43 6.85
C ASP A 73 10.25 -16.79 7.79
N LEU A 74 10.03 -16.60 9.09
CA LEU A 74 10.98 -16.92 10.16
C LEU A 74 11.17 -18.43 10.34
N GLN A 75 10.70 -19.26 9.40
CA GLN A 75 10.95 -20.70 9.37
C GLN A 75 12.43 -21.02 9.58
N ALA A 76 13.34 -20.29 8.95
CA ALA A 76 14.77 -20.50 9.13
C ALA A 76 15.21 -20.33 10.60
N SER A 77 14.76 -19.26 11.26
CA SER A 77 15.06 -19.00 12.67
C SER A 77 14.44 -20.06 13.61
N ARG A 78 13.22 -20.51 13.30
CA ARG A 78 12.53 -21.57 14.06
C ARG A 78 13.21 -22.93 13.91
N PHE A 79 13.62 -23.30 12.70
CA PHE A 79 14.34 -24.54 12.44
C PHE A 79 15.72 -24.55 13.07
N ASP A 80 16.42 -23.41 13.07
CA ASP A 80 17.72 -23.29 13.71
C ASP A 80 17.60 -23.44 15.24
N HIS A 81 16.65 -22.75 15.87
CA HIS A 81 16.36 -22.89 17.30
C HIS A 81 15.96 -24.32 17.70
N ALA A 82 15.09 -24.97 16.91
CA ALA A 82 14.69 -26.36 17.16
C ALA A 82 15.86 -27.34 17.00
N ARG A 83 16.77 -27.10 16.04
CA ARG A 83 17.98 -27.89 15.86
C ARG A 83 18.94 -27.69 17.03
N ASP A 84 19.09 -26.46 17.50
CA ASP A 84 19.96 -26.13 18.62
C ASP A 84 19.51 -26.84 19.91
N LEU A 85 18.21 -26.79 20.22
CA LEU A 85 17.61 -27.53 21.33
C LEU A 85 17.92 -29.03 21.28
N ARG A 86 17.83 -29.67 20.11
CA ARG A 86 18.15 -31.10 19.95
C ARG A 86 19.63 -31.43 20.18
N LYS A 87 20.56 -30.50 19.98
CA LYS A 87 21.99 -30.73 20.27
C LYS A 87 22.27 -30.80 21.78
N HIS A 88 21.38 -30.20 22.58
CA HIS A 88 21.50 -30.13 24.02
C HIS A 88 20.71 -31.23 24.76
N GLU A 89 19.97 -32.08 24.04
CA GLU A 89 19.41 -33.30 24.60
C GLU A 89 20.53 -34.33 24.82
N THR A 90 20.88 -34.57 26.08
CA THR A 90 21.79 -35.63 26.50
C THR A 90 21.17 -37.00 26.18
N VAL A 91 21.91 -37.85 25.47
CA VAL A 91 21.56 -39.26 25.16
C VAL A 91 21.36 -40.07 26.43
#